data_AF-A0A6D0IBM3-F1
#
_entry.id   AF-A0A6D0IBM3-F1
#
_cell.length_a   1.000
_cell.length_b   1.000
_cell.length_c   1.000
_cell.angle_alpha   90.00
_cell.angle_beta   90.00
_cell.angle_gamma   90.00
#
_symmetry.space_group_name_H-M   'P 1'
#
loop_
_entity.id
_entity.type
_entity.pdbx_description
1 polymer ?
#
loop_
_entity_poly.entity_id
_entity_poly.type
_entity_poly.pdbx_seq_one_letter_code
_entity_poly.pdbx_strand_id
1 'polypeptide(L)' 'MRKIIHVDMDCFFAAVEMRDNPALRDIPIAIGGSRERRGVISTANYPARKFGVRSAM' A
#
# COMPACT_ATOMS: atom_id res chain seq x y z
N MET A 1 27.09 -4.66 -25.19
CA MET A 1 25.90 -5.34 -24.62
C MET A 1 25.30 -4.45 -23.53
N ARG A 2 23.99 -4.13 -23.57
CA ARG A 2 23.34 -3.26 -22.57
C ARG A 2 22.81 -4.09 -21.40
N LYS A 3 22.90 -3.56 -20.18
CA LYS A 3 22.28 -4.08 -18.96
C LYS A 3 21.25 -3.06 -18.50
N ILE A 4 20.00 -3.47 -18.33
CA ILE A 4 18.89 -2.59 -17.91
C ILE A 4 18.34 -3.13 -16.60
N ILE A 5 18.16 -2.24 -15.62
CA ILE A 5 17.64 -2.57 -14.29
C ILE A 5 16.34 -1.80 -14.08
N HIS A 6 15.33 -2.49 -13.58
CA HIS A 6 14.08 -1.91 -13.10
C HIS A 6 14.04 -2.03 -11.57
N VAL A 7 13.58 -0.98 -10.90
CA VAL A 7 13.44 -0.94 -9.44
C VAL A 7 12.01 -0.50 -9.13
N ASP A 8 11.35 -1.20 -8.23
CA ASP A 8 9.99 -0.94 -7.78
C ASP A 8 9.98 -0.89 -6.25
N MET A 9 9.18 0.00 -5.66
CA MET A 9 9.10 0.16 -4.21
C MET A 9 7.94 -0.64 -3.62
N ASP A 10 8.23 -1.45 -2.60
CA ASP A 10 7.25 -2.29 -1.94
C ASP A 10 6.15 -1.47 -1.25
N CYS A 11 4.89 -1.72 -1.65
CA CYS A 11 3.71 -1.10 -1.05
C CYS A 11 3.82 0.43 -0.91
N PHE A 12 4.39 1.12 -1.91
CA PHE A 12 4.97 2.46 -1.78
C PHE A 12 4.24 3.44 -0.84
N PHE A 13 2.96 3.81 -1.09
CA PHE A 13 2.29 4.78 -0.21
C PHE A 13 2.08 4.26 1.22
N ALA A 14 1.77 2.97 1.40
CA ALA A 14 1.66 2.40 2.74
C ALA A 14 3.02 2.35 3.45
N ALA A 15 4.11 2.11 2.73
CA ALA A 15 5.46 2.13 3.29
C ALA A 15 5.85 3.54 3.78
N VAL A 16 5.49 4.58 3.03
CA VAL A 16 5.69 5.99 3.44
C VAL A 16 4.92 6.29 4.74
N GLU A 17 3.63 5.96 4.80
CA GLU A 17 2.81 6.21 5.99
C GLU A 17 3.31 5.43 7.23
N MET A 18 3.76 4.17 7.06
CA MET A 18 4.33 3.37 8.15
C MET A 18 5.72 3.84 8.61
N ARG A 19 6.47 4.51 7.73
CA ARG A 19 7.73 5.16 8.09
C ARG A 19 7.45 6.39 8.95
N ASP A 20 6.52 7.23 8.51
CA ASP A 20 6.21 8.52 9.13
C ASP A 20 5.39 8.35 10.41
N ASN A 21 4.56 7.30 10.48
CA ASN A 21 3.85 6.88 11.68
C ASN A 21 4.13 5.38 12.00
N PRO A 22 5.12 5.09 12.85
CA PRO A 22 5.49 3.72 13.20
C PRO A 22 4.37 2.87 13.82
N ALA A 23 3.32 3.47 14.40
CA ALA A 23 2.19 2.74 14.95
C ALA A 23 1.37 1.98 13.89
N LEU A 24 1.53 2.33 12.61
CA LEU A 24 0.82 1.71 11.49
C LEU A 24 1.47 0.42 10.96
N ARG A 25 2.67 0.07 11.42
CA ARG A 25 3.49 -1.01 10.83
C ARG A 25 2.86 -2.40 10.92
N ASP A 26 2.31 -2.73 12.10
CA ASP A 26 1.87 -4.09 12.42
C ASP A 26 0.35 -4.27 12.36
N ILE A 27 -0.38 -3.22 11.96
CA ILE A 27 -1.84 -3.26 11.77
C ILE A 27 -2.22 -3.21 10.29
N PRO A 28 -3.37 -3.76 9.88
CA PRO A 28 -3.86 -3.64 8.51
C PRO A 28 -4.15 -2.18 8.13
N ILE A 29 -3.46 -1.67 7.11
CA ILE A 29 -3.74 -0.34 6.53
C ILE A 29 -3.90 -0.41 5.01
N ALA A 30 -4.71 0.50 4.49
CA ALA A 30 -4.84 0.76 3.06
C ALA A 30 -4.95 2.27 2.81
N ILE A 31 -4.36 2.71 1.71
CA ILE A 31 -4.45 4.09 1.22
C ILE A 31 -5.50 4.09 0.12
N GLY A 32 -6.56 4.88 0.28
CA GLY A 32 -7.67 4.94 -0.66
C GLY A 32 -8.72 5.97 -0.23
N GLY A 33 -9.69 6.21 -1.11
CA GLY A 33 -10.84 7.04 -0.78
C GLY A 33 -11.79 6.33 0.18
N SER A 34 -12.54 7.08 0.98
CA SER A 34 -13.54 6.47 1.86
C SER A 34 -14.72 5.89 1.07
N ARG A 35 -15.45 4.97 1.69
CA ARG A 35 -16.62 4.31 1.08
C ARG A 35 -17.71 5.33 0.71
N GLU A 36 -17.92 6.35 1.53
CA GLU A 36 -18.92 7.40 1.33
C GLU A 36 -18.63 8.21 0.06
N ARG A 37 -17.35 8.34 -0.29
CA ARG A 37 -16.89 8.98 -1.54
C ARG A 37 -16.81 8.01 -2.72
N ARG A 38 -17.30 6.78 -2.56
CA ARG A 38 -17.16 5.68 -3.55
C ARG A 38 -15.70 5.48 -3.98
N GLY A 39 -14.78 5.63 -3.04
CA GLY A 39 -13.35 5.49 -3.28
C GLY A 39 -12.94 4.04 -3.49
N VAL A 40 -11.81 3.87 -4.17
CA VAL A 40 -11.11 2.60 -4.34
C VAL A 40 -9.78 2.63 -3.58
N ILE A 41 -9.20 1.47 -3.37
CA ILE A 41 -7.89 1.31 -2.74
C ILE A 41 -6.77 1.58 -3.75
N SER A 42 -5.89 2.53 -3.44
CA SER A 42 -4.65 2.76 -4.21
C SER A 42 -3.57 1.73 -3.85
N THR A 43 -3.32 1.50 -2.56
CA THR A 43 -2.38 0.47 -2.09
C THR A 43 -2.73 -0.03 -0.71
N ALA A 44 -2.20 -1.20 -0.34
CA ALA A 44 -2.40 -1.82 0.97
C ALA A 44 -1.08 -2.43 1.46
N ASN A 45 -0.84 -2.38 2.78
CA ASN A 45 0.32 -3.02 3.39
C ASN A 45 0.17 -4.55 3.42
N TYR A 46 1.26 -5.27 3.70
CA TYR A 46 1.23 -6.73 3.76
C TYR A 46 0.21 -7.29 4.78
N PRO A 47 0.08 -6.76 6.02
CA PRO A 47 -1.00 -7.13 6.93
C PRO A 47 -2.40 -7.07 6.30
N ALA A 48 -2.77 -5.95 5.66
CA ALA A 48 -4.07 -5.83 4.97
C ALA A 48 -4.20 -6.78 3.77
N ARG A 49 -3.11 -7.04 3.04
CA ARG A 49 -3.12 -7.98 1.91
C ARG A 49 -3.43 -9.41 2.34
N LYS A 50 -3.14 -9.82 3.58
CA LYS A 50 -3.54 -11.14 4.11
C LYS A 50 -5.06 -11.31 4.16
N PHE A 51 -5.82 -10.22 4.27
CA PHE A 51 -7.29 -10.21 4.24
C PHE A 51 -7.88 -10.07 2.84
N GLY A 52 -7.07 -10.11 1.79
CA GLY A 52 -7.54 -9.98 0.41
C GLY A 52 -7.70 -8.54 -0.09
N VAL A 53 -7.37 -7.51 0.71
CA VAL A 53 -7.37 -6.11 0.26
C VAL A 53 -6.31 -5.91 -0.82
N ARG A 54 -6.68 -5.36 -1.97
CA ARG A 54 -5.80 -5.16 -3.14
C ARG A 54 -6.01 -3.78 -3.73
N SER A 55 -5.03 -3.29 -4.48
CA SER A 55 -5.19 -2.10 -5.31
C SER A 55 -6.34 -2.28 -6.30
N ALA A 56 -7.08 -1.21 -6.57
CA ALA A 56 -8.29 -1.16 -7.39
C ALA A 56 -9.51 -1.95 -6.85
N MET A 57 -9.47 -2.39 -5.58
CA MET A 57 -10.66 -2.83 -4.83
C MET A 57 -11.54 -1.63 -4.46
#